data_AF-A0A2J8PX03-F1
#
_entry.id   AF-A0A2J8PX03-F1
#
_cell.length_a   1.000
_cell.length_b   1.000
_cell.length_c   1.000
_cell.angle_alpha   90.00
_cell.angle_beta   90.00
_cell.angle_gamma   90.00
#
_symmetry.space_group_name_H-M   'P 1'
#
loop_
_entity.id
_entity.type
_entity.pdbx_description
1 polymer ?
#
loop_
_entity_poly.entity_id
_entity_poly.type
_entity_poly.pdbx_seq_one_letter_code
_entity_poly.pdbx_strand_id
1 'polypeptide(L)'
;MELSYRLFICLLLWGSTELCYPQPLWLLQGGASRPETSVQPVLVECQEATLMVMVSKDLFGTGKLIRAADLTLGPEACEPLVSMDTEDVVRFEVGLHECGNSMQVTDDALVYSTFLLHDPRPVGNLSIVRTNRAEIPIECRYP
;
A
#
# COMPACT_ATOMS: atom_id res chain seq x y z
N MET A 1 64.55 8.73 23.99
CA MET A 1 63.54 9.45 23.18
C MET A 1 63.25 8.57 21.97
N GLU A 2 62.39 7.58 22.17
CA GLU A 2 62.13 6.45 21.26
C GLU A 2 60.63 6.15 21.35
N LEU A 3 59.81 6.79 20.52
CA LEU A 3 58.38 6.46 20.39
C LEU A 3 57.81 6.93 19.04
N SER A 4 58.66 6.94 18.01
CA SER A 4 58.28 7.27 16.63
C SER A 4 58.75 6.17 15.65
N TYR A 5 58.66 4.90 16.07
CA TYR A 5 59.05 3.73 15.26
C TYR A 5 58.03 2.59 15.32
N ARG A 6 56.76 2.90 15.62
CA ARG A 6 55.65 1.93 15.62
C ARG A 6 54.68 2.07 14.44
N LEU A 7 54.86 3.09 13.59
CA LEU A 7 53.98 3.33 12.45
C LEU A 7 54.51 2.79 11.10
N PHE A 8 55.74 2.24 11.05
CA PHE A 8 56.38 1.88 9.78
C PHE A 8 56.52 0.37 9.52
N ILE A 9 56.01 -0.48 10.41
CA ILE A 9 56.20 -1.94 10.32
C ILE A 9 54.87 -2.67 10.10
N CYS A 10 54.08 -2.18 9.15
CA CYS A 10 53.03 -2.99 8.53
C CYS A 10 53.33 -3.27 7.04
N LEU A 11 54.44 -2.74 6.50
CA LEU A 11 54.65 -2.68 5.05
C LEU A 11 55.52 -3.77 4.45
N LEU A 12 56.10 -4.71 5.21
CA LEU A 12 57.23 -5.47 4.63
C LEU A 12 57.24 -6.98 4.76
N LEU A 13 56.21 -7.69 5.23
CA LEU A 13 56.28 -9.17 5.17
C LEU A 13 54.94 -9.84 4.86
N TRP A 14 54.97 -10.53 3.72
CA TRP A 14 54.07 -11.56 3.19
C TRP A 14 52.86 -11.14 2.36
N GLY A 15 52.99 -11.41 1.06
CA GLY A 15 51.87 -11.62 0.16
C GLY A 15 51.05 -12.83 0.60
N SER A 16 49.79 -12.57 0.92
CA SER A 16 48.66 -13.47 0.84
C SER A 16 47.44 -12.59 0.66
N THR A 17 46.66 -12.83 -0.40
CA THR A 17 45.32 -12.26 -0.55
C THR A 17 44.40 -12.88 0.49
N GLU A 18 44.40 -12.35 1.71
CA GLU A 18 43.36 -12.62 2.69
C GLU A 18 42.84 -11.27 3.21
N LEU A 19 41.64 -10.94 2.77
CA LEU A 19 40.91 -9.74 3.13
C LEU A 19 40.53 -9.81 4.63
N CYS A 20 41.40 -9.33 5.51
CA CYS A 20 41.00 -8.87 6.84
C CYS A 20 40.17 -7.59 6.67
N TYR A 21 38.91 -7.73 6.26
CA TYR A 21 37.94 -6.67 6.46
C TYR A 21 37.59 -6.65 7.95
N PRO A 22 37.60 -5.48 8.62
CA PRO A 22 37.07 -5.38 9.97
C PRO A 22 35.57 -5.69 9.86
N GLN A 23 35.15 -6.89 10.26
CA GLN A 23 33.74 -7.19 10.39
C GLN A 23 33.15 -6.20 11.40
N PRO A 24 32.19 -5.35 11.02
CA PRO A 24 31.61 -4.45 11.98
C PRO A 24 30.69 -5.28 12.89
N LEU A 25 30.77 -5.05 14.19
CA LEU A 25 30.04 -5.77 15.24
C LEU A 25 28.51 -5.54 15.20
N TRP A 26 28.00 -4.78 14.22
CA TRP A 26 26.58 -4.50 14.03
C TRP A 26 25.73 -5.69 13.53
N LEU A 27 26.35 -6.80 13.10
CA LEU A 27 25.63 -7.98 12.64
C LEU A 27 25.01 -8.81 13.78
N LEU A 28 25.34 -8.51 15.04
CA LEU A 28 24.80 -9.23 16.19
C LEU A 28 23.56 -8.57 16.84
N GLN A 29 23.11 -7.41 16.34
CA GLN A 29 21.93 -6.71 16.88
C GLN A 29 20.75 -6.60 15.90
N GLY A 30 20.71 -7.47 14.88
CA GLY A 30 19.52 -7.66 14.07
C GLY A 30 18.47 -8.47 14.83
N GLY A 31 17.75 -7.85 15.76
CA GLY A 31 16.43 -8.33 16.11
C GLY A 31 15.65 -8.43 14.80
N ALA A 32 15.21 -9.63 14.43
CA ALA A 32 14.38 -9.82 13.26
C ALA A 32 13.06 -9.06 13.49
N SER A 33 13.01 -7.78 13.08
CA SER A 33 11.75 -7.19 12.69
C SER A 33 11.33 -7.99 11.48
N ARG A 34 10.43 -8.95 11.72
CA ARG A 34 9.66 -9.58 10.65
C ARG A 34 9.13 -8.41 9.83
N PRO A 35 9.42 -8.30 8.52
CA PRO A 35 8.76 -7.29 7.71
C PRO A 35 7.27 -7.53 7.92
N GLU A 36 6.61 -6.57 8.55
CA GLU A 36 5.16 -6.53 8.56
C GLU A 36 4.79 -6.45 7.09
N THR A 37 4.35 -7.57 6.53
CA THR A 37 3.81 -7.61 5.18
C THR A 37 2.75 -6.53 5.14
N SER A 38 3.05 -5.43 4.46
CA SER A 38 2.11 -4.32 4.29
C SER A 38 0.88 -4.90 3.60
N VAL A 39 -0.18 -5.15 4.37
CA VAL A 39 -1.45 -5.62 3.84
C VAL A 39 -2.02 -4.43 3.06
N GLN A 40 -2.12 -4.57 1.75
CA GLN A 40 -2.70 -3.54 0.90
C GLN A 40 -4.19 -3.45 1.24
N PRO A 41 -4.66 -2.31 1.77
CA PRO A 41 -6.04 -2.20 2.22
C PRO A 41 -7.03 -2.06 1.05
N VAL A 42 -6.52 -1.75 -0.16
CA VAL A 42 -7.28 -1.72 -1.40
C VAL A 42 -6.53 -2.54 -2.45
N LEU A 43 -7.23 -3.50 -3.04
CA LEU A 43 -6.77 -4.30 -4.16
C LEU A 43 -7.67 -4.01 -5.36
N VAL A 44 -7.05 -3.82 -6.52
CA VAL A 44 -7.73 -3.46 -7.77
C VAL A 44 -7.41 -4.53 -8.81
N GLU A 45 -8.45 -5.08 -9.44
CA GLU A 45 -8.32 -5.98 -10.58
C GLU A 45 -8.99 -5.35 -11.80
N CYS A 46 -8.17 -5.11 -12.83
CA CYS A 46 -8.59 -4.56 -14.11
C CYS A 46 -8.85 -5.73 -15.07
N GLN A 47 -10.12 -6.06 -15.29
CA GLN A 47 -10.52 -7.10 -16.24
C GLN A 47 -10.74 -6.49 -17.63
N GLU A 48 -11.17 -7.27 -18.61
CA GLU A 48 -11.29 -6.80 -20.00
C GLU A 48 -12.32 -5.67 -20.16
N ALA A 49 -13.43 -5.71 -19.42
CA ALA A 49 -14.52 -4.73 -19.50
C ALA A 49 -15.04 -4.25 -18.14
N THR A 50 -14.55 -4.82 -17.04
CA THR A 50 -15.00 -4.56 -15.67
C THR A 50 -13.82 -4.18 -14.77
N LEU A 51 -14.13 -3.36 -13.76
CA LEU A 51 -13.24 -2.96 -12.68
C LEU A 51 -13.72 -3.64 -11.39
N MET A 52 -12.85 -4.45 -10.78
CA MET A 52 -13.13 -5.05 -9.48
C MET A 52 -12.25 -4.41 -8.39
N VAL A 53 -12.88 -3.94 -7.32
CA VAL A 53 -12.20 -3.29 -6.19
C VAL A 53 -12.53 -4.05 -4.91
N MET A 54 -11.49 -4.54 -4.23
CA MET A 54 -11.58 -5.20 -2.94
C MET A 54 -10.99 -4.30 -1.87
N VAL A 55 -11.80 -3.96 -0.86
CA VAL A 55 -11.45 -3.01 0.19
C VAL A 55 -11.47 -3.71 1.52
N SER A 56 -10.34 -3.75 2.22
CA SER A 56 -10.29 -4.19 3.61
C SER A 56 -11.14 -3.27 4.48
N LYS A 57 -12.00 -3.85 5.32
CA LYS A 57 -12.75 -3.10 6.32
C LYS A 57 -11.84 -2.46 7.36
N ASP A 58 -10.61 -2.96 7.57
CA ASP A 58 -9.58 -2.23 8.32
C ASP A 58 -8.77 -1.30 7.42
N LEU A 59 -9.47 -0.40 6.71
CA LEU A 59 -8.90 0.49 5.69
C LEU A 59 -7.70 1.31 6.18
N PHE A 60 -7.66 1.62 7.48
CA PHE A 60 -6.63 2.45 8.11
C PHE A 60 -5.60 1.66 8.93
N GLY A 61 -5.70 0.33 8.98
CA GLY A 61 -4.80 -0.52 9.77
C GLY A 61 -4.86 -0.27 11.28
N THR A 62 -6.03 0.14 11.80
CA THR A 62 -6.22 0.50 13.21
C THR A 62 -6.99 -0.58 13.99
N GLY A 63 -7.37 -1.68 13.34
CA GLY A 63 -8.28 -2.70 13.87
C GLY A 63 -9.73 -2.24 13.95
N LYS A 64 -10.05 -1.03 13.45
CA LYS A 64 -11.41 -0.48 13.48
C LYS A 64 -12.05 -0.60 12.12
N LEU A 65 -13.00 -1.52 12.04
CA LEU A 65 -13.71 -1.83 10.81
C LEU A 65 -14.63 -0.67 10.37
N ILE A 66 -14.49 -0.25 9.13
CA ILE A 66 -15.42 0.65 8.46
C ILE A 66 -16.68 -0.11 8.02
N ARG A 67 -17.77 0.62 7.75
CA ARG A 67 -19.01 0.02 7.22
C ARG A 67 -19.01 0.09 5.70
N ALA A 68 -19.56 -0.93 5.04
CA ALA A 68 -19.74 -0.92 3.59
C ALA A 68 -20.56 0.28 3.10
N ALA A 69 -21.58 0.69 3.86
CA ALA A 69 -22.42 1.85 3.54
C ALA A 69 -21.72 3.23 3.66
N ASP A 70 -20.51 3.26 4.21
CA ASP A 70 -19.66 4.46 4.23
C ASP A 70 -18.71 4.50 3.01
N LEU A 71 -18.69 3.45 2.18
CA LEU A 71 -17.89 3.36 0.95
C LEU A 71 -18.73 3.59 -0.30
N THR A 72 -18.17 4.32 -1.26
CA THR A 72 -18.74 4.54 -2.58
C THR A 72 -17.64 4.53 -3.64
N LEU A 73 -17.98 4.13 -4.87
CA LEU A 73 -17.06 4.12 -6.01
C LEU A 73 -17.48 5.15 -7.06
N GLY A 74 -16.51 5.98 -7.46
CA GLY A 74 -16.63 6.92 -8.55
C GLY A 74 -17.56 8.11 -8.30
N PRO A 75 -17.65 9.03 -9.29
CA PRO A 75 -18.47 10.24 -9.20
C PRO A 75 -19.97 9.99 -9.02
N GLU A 76 -20.47 8.84 -9.48
CA GLU A 76 -21.89 8.47 -9.35
C GLU A 76 -22.22 7.82 -8.00
N ALA A 77 -21.22 7.70 -7.12
CA ALA A 77 -21.36 7.12 -5.78
C ALA A 77 -21.95 5.70 -5.81
N CYS A 78 -21.45 4.85 -6.73
CA CYS A 78 -21.89 3.47 -6.85
C CYS A 78 -21.70 2.71 -5.54
N GLU A 79 -22.71 1.91 -5.19
CA GLU A 79 -22.74 1.13 -3.96
C GLU A 79 -21.99 -0.21 -4.12
N PRO A 80 -21.45 -0.78 -3.03
CA PRO A 80 -20.79 -2.07 -3.07
C PRO A 80 -21.76 -3.22 -3.36
N LEU A 81 -21.21 -4.32 -3.86
CA LEU A 81 -21.94 -5.55 -4.09
C LEU A 81 -22.30 -6.23 -2.76
N VAL A 82 -23.56 -6.10 -2.34
CA VAL A 82 -24.07 -6.67 -1.08
C VAL A 82 -23.91 -8.18 -1.01
N SER A 83 -24.06 -8.90 -2.13
CA SER A 83 -23.91 -10.36 -2.18
C SER A 83 -22.48 -10.85 -1.94
N MET A 84 -21.49 -9.97 -2.04
CA MET A 84 -20.07 -10.32 -1.93
C MET A 84 -19.36 -9.58 -0.78
N ASP A 85 -20.11 -8.93 0.11
CA ASP A 85 -19.59 -8.35 1.35
C ASP A 85 -19.25 -9.46 2.35
N THR A 86 -18.02 -9.48 2.85
CA THR A 86 -17.56 -10.41 3.92
C THR A 86 -17.28 -9.62 5.20
N GLU A 87 -17.08 -10.30 6.32
CA GLU A 87 -16.82 -9.64 7.62
C GLU A 87 -15.62 -8.69 7.60
N ASP A 88 -14.68 -8.90 6.68
CA ASP A 88 -13.38 -8.24 6.59
C ASP A 88 -13.15 -7.47 5.28
N VAL A 89 -13.95 -7.70 4.23
CA VAL A 89 -13.73 -7.12 2.89
C VAL A 89 -15.04 -6.69 2.24
N VAL A 90 -15.04 -5.48 1.69
CA VAL A 90 -16.10 -4.93 0.83
C VAL A 90 -15.68 -5.04 -0.63
N ARG A 91 -16.61 -5.37 -1.53
CA ARG A 91 -16.33 -5.57 -2.96
C ARG A 91 -17.17 -4.66 -3.84
N PHE A 92 -16.55 -4.13 -4.88
CA PHE A 92 -17.20 -3.45 -6.00
C PHE A 92 -16.87 -4.19 -7.29
N GLU A 93 -17.84 -4.28 -8.18
CA GLU A 93 -17.66 -4.76 -9.55
C GLU A 93 -18.53 -3.86 -10.44
N VAL A 94 -17.90 -3.12 -11.33
CA VAL A 94 -18.58 -2.15 -12.21
C VAL A 94 -17.99 -2.23 -13.61
N GLY A 95 -18.75 -1.89 -14.64
CA GLY A 95 -18.18 -1.72 -15.98
C GLY A 95 -17.15 -0.60 -16.01
N LEU A 96 -16.12 -0.72 -16.86
CA LEU A 96 -15.07 0.30 -16.99
C LEU A 96 -15.62 1.69 -17.38
N HIS A 97 -16.74 1.73 -18.10
CA HIS A 97 -17.44 2.96 -18.52
C HIS A 97 -18.59 3.36 -17.59
N GLU A 98 -18.86 2.59 -16.53
CA GLU A 98 -19.95 2.84 -15.60
C GLU A 98 -19.47 3.67 -14.41
N CYS A 99 -20.39 4.03 -13.51
CA CYS A 99 -20.11 4.72 -12.25
C CYS A 99 -19.37 6.06 -12.39
N GLY A 100 -19.49 6.70 -13.56
CA GLY A 100 -18.82 7.95 -13.87
C GLY A 100 -17.30 7.82 -14.05
N ASN A 101 -16.78 6.63 -14.33
CA ASN A 101 -15.36 6.43 -14.61
C ASN A 101 -14.91 7.27 -15.82
N SER A 102 -13.77 7.94 -15.69
CA SER A 102 -13.18 8.69 -16.79
C SER A 102 -12.32 7.78 -17.67
N MET A 103 -12.31 8.04 -18.97
CA MET A 103 -11.47 7.34 -19.94
C MET A 103 -10.61 8.35 -20.70
N GLN A 104 -9.32 8.07 -20.81
CA GLN A 104 -8.34 8.88 -21.53
C GLN A 104 -7.51 7.98 -22.46
N VAL A 105 -7.28 8.44 -23.68
CA VAL A 105 -6.37 7.79 -24.63
C VAL A 105 -5.01 8.50 -24.54
N THR A 106 -3.95 7.76 -24.22
CA THR A 106 -2.56 8.22 -24.28
C THR A 106 -1.87 7.64 -25.51
N ASP A 107 -0.61 8.01 -25.74
CA ASP A 107 0.17 7.49 -26.87
C ASP A 107 0.40 5.96 -26.78
N ASP A 108 0.32 5.40 -25.58
CA ASP A 108 0.73 4.03 -25.23
C ASP A 108 -0.36 3.19 -24.56
N ALA A 109 -1.49 3.79 -24.16
CA ALA A 109 -2.53 3.08 -23.43
C ALA A 109 -3.91 3.76 -23.49
N LEU A 110 -4.95 2.97 -23.21
CA LEU A 110 -6.25 3.42 -22.78
C LEU A 110 -6.28 3.40 -21.25
N VAL A 111 -6.47 4.58 -20.64
CA VAL A 111 -6.43 4.77 -19.18
C VAL A 111 -7.84 5.05 -18.66
N TYR A 112 -8.32 4.17 -17.79
CA TYR A 112 -9.54 4.38 -17.01
C TYR A 112 -9.19 4.83 -15.61
N SER A 113 -9.80 5.92 -15.16
CA SER A 113 -9.54 6.49 -13.83
C SER A 113 -10.83 6.78 -13.08
N THR A 114 -10.83 6.45 -11.79
CA THR A 114 -11.92 6.68 -10.84
C THR A 114 -11.35 6.82 -9.43
N PHE A 115 -12.20 6.85 -8.41
CA PHE A 115 -11.76 6.88 -7.02
C PHE A 115 -12.70 6.08 -6.11
N LEU A 116 -12.15 5.52 -5.05
CA LEU A 116 -12.91 4.99 -3.92
C LEU A 116 -13.01 6.08 -2.85
N LEU A 117 -14.23 6.34 -2.38
CA LEU A 117 -14.49 7.29 -1.32
C LEU A 117 -15.00 6.57 -0.07
N HIS A 118 -14.29 6.75 1.04
CA HIS A 118 -14.78 6.44 2.38
C HIS A 118 -15.24 7.73 3.06
N ASP A 119 -16.54 7.87 3.28
CA ASP A 119 -17.18 9.03 3.93
C ASP A 119 -17.99 8.59 5.17
N PRO A 120 -17.39 8.63 6.37
CA PRO A 120 -17.99 8.07 7.56
C PRO A 120 -19.13 8.94 8.10
N ARG A 121 -20.30 8.33 8.28
CA ARG A 121 -21.45 9.02 8.88
C ARG A 121 -21.35 9.08 10.42
N PRO A 122 -21.91 10.12 11.07
CA PRO A 122 -21.97 10.19 12.52
C PRO A 122 -22.67 8.98 13.14
N VAL A 123 -22.22 8.56 14.32
CA VAL A 123 -22.77 7.39 15.00
C VAL A 123 -23.90 7.81 15.95
N GLY A 124 -25.11 7.28 15.68
CA GLY A 124 -26.30 7.52 16.49
C GLY A 124 -26.79 8.97 16.39
N ASN A 125 -27.25 9.52 17.51
CA ASN A 125 -27.83 10.87 17.56
C ASN A 125 -26.75 11.96 17.79
N LEU A 126 -25.48 11.57 17.82
CA LEU A 126 -24.35 12.44 18.11
C LEU A 126 -23.66 12.83 16.80
N SER A 127 -23.14 14.06 16.72
CA SER A 127 -22.36 14.54 15.56
C SER A 127 -20.91 14.01 15.53
N ILE A 128 -20.62 12.93 16.25
CA ILE A 128 -19.25 12.42 16.42
C ILE A 128 -18.92 11.47 15.27
N VAL A 129 -17.92 11.85 14.47
CA VAL A 129 -17.33 11.02 13.42
C VAL A 129 -16.14 10.27 14.00
N ARG A 130 -16.09 8.97 13.73
CA ARG A 130 -15.21 8.02 14.42
C ARG A 130 -14.03 7.55 13.57
N THR A 131 -14.04 7.80 12.28
CA THR A 131 -12.98 7.45 11.33
C THR A 131 -12.74 8.63 10.40
N ASN A 132 -11.64 8.63 9.65
CA ASN A 132 -11.31 9.74 8.76
C ASN A 132 -12.05 9.60 7.43
N ARG A 133 -12.38 10.70 6.75
CA ARG A 133 -12.74 10.67 5.32
C ARG A 133 -11.49 10.38 4.51
N ALA A 134 -11.59 9.53 3.49
CA ALA A 134 -10.47 9.19 2.62
C ALA A 134 -10.94 9.03 1.17
N GLU A 135 -10.16 9.56 0.23
CA GLU A 135 -10.38 9.42 -1.20
C GLU A 135 -9.14 8.76 -1.80
N ILE A 136 -9.33 7.64 -2.47
CA ILE A 136 -8.26 6.77 -2.94
C ILE A 136 -8.38 6.66 -4.46
N PRO A 137 -7.42 7.19 -5.24
CA PRO A 137 -7.47 7.13 -6.70
C PRO A 137 -7.27 5.69 -7.18
N ILE A 138 -8.01 5.32 -8.21
CA ILE A 138 -7.98 4.01 -8.86
C ILE A 138 -7.75 4.20 -10.35
N GLU A 139 -6.83 3.43 -10.93
CA GLU A 139 -6.47 3.52 -12.34
C GLU A 139 -6.27 2.13 -12.94
N CYS A 140 -6.82 1.92 -14.14
CA CYS A 140 -6.58 0.76 -14.99
C CYS A 140 -6.00 1.21 -16.32
N ARG A 141 -4.91 0.58 -16.75
CA ARG A 141 -4.22 0.88 -18.02
C ARG A 141 -4.27 -0.33 -18.94
N TYR A 142 -4.70 -0.11 -20.18
CA TYR A 142 -4.78 -1.14 -21.23
C TYR A 142 -3.88 -0.74 -22.40
N PRO A 143 -2.92 -1.58 -22.82
CA PRO A 143 -2.03 -1.30 -23.94
C PRO A 143 -2.73 -1.41 -25.31
#